data_AF-A0A7V3CFV8-F1
#
_entry.id   AF-A0A7V3CFV8-F1
#
_cell.length_a   1.000
_cell.length_b   1.000
_cell.length_c   1.000
_cell.angle_alpha   90.00
_cell.angle_beta   90.00
_cell.angle_gamma   90.00
#
_symmetry.space_group_name_H-M   'P 1'
#
loop_
_entity.id
_entity.type
_entity.pdbx_description
1 polymer ?
#
loop_
_entity_poly.entity_id
_entity_poly.type
_entity_poly.pdbx_seq_one_letter_code
_entity_poly.pdbx_strand_id
1 'polypeptide(L)'
;MKAKLLQLRDAIFRRRFLFLFLALLLPYLIHPLIATEVVGIAILDLAFSLVLIMGVFAVSDRKHLAVTALALVLLAQALTWTSHAVSNHLLILTGTAVNGLYLIYTAGLLLRHVIRSRAPTSNTIFAALCIYLLLGFIWAFVYSFLQDVDPGAFFFDQRLFNLNTEGKHLFSELYYFIYFSFTTLTTLGFGDIMPASPWSRMLVSMEAVLGQLYLVVMVTYLIGLHINERNAARNRPTGTSERSK
;
A
#
# COMPACT_ATOMS: atom_id res chain seq x y z
N MET A 1 7.85 24.63 25.93
CA MET A 1 6.82 23.70 25.39
C MET A 1 6.80 23.63 23.86
N LYS A 2 6.70 24.76 23.13
CA LYS A 2 6.70 24.79 21.64
C LYS A 2 7.94 24.15 20.97
N ALA A 3 9.14 24.38 21.50
CA ALA A 3 10.37 23.80 20.95
C ALA A 3 10.43 22.27 21.04
N LYS A 4 9.94 21.69 22.15
CA LYS A 4 9.86 20.23 22.36
C LYS A 4 8.84 19.59 21.41
N LEU A 5 7.72 20.28 21.14
CA LEU A 5 6.71 19.87 20.17
C LEU A 5 7.23 19.91 18.72
N LEU A 6 8.02 20.92 18.36
CA LEU A 6 8.67 21.01 17.04
C LEU A 6 9.71 19.90 16.84
N GLN A 7 10.55 19.65 17.84
CA GLN A 7 11.53 18.54 17.80
C GLN A 7 10.86 17.17 17.69
N LEU A 8 9.76 16.94 18.42
CA LEU A 8 8.97 15.71 18.30
C LEU A 8 8.34 15.58 16.91
N ARG A 9 7.76 16.65 16.36
CA ARG A 9 7.19 16.64 15.01
C ARG A 9 8.24 16.29 13.97
N ASP A 10 9.43 16.87 14.06
CA ASP A 10 10.50 16.63 13.10
C ASP A 10 11.08 15.21 13.21
N ALA A 11 11.12 14.64 14.43
CA ALA A 11 11.48 13.25 14.66
C ALA A 11 10.45 12.26 14.09
N ILE A 12 9.16 12.55 14.27
CA ILE A 12 8.05 11.73 13.73
C ILE A 12 8.04 11.80 12.19
N PHE A 13 8.18 13.01 11.63
CA PHE A 13 8.23 13.21 10.18
C PHE A 13 9.41 12.47 9.54
N ARG A 14 10.56 12.42 10.23
CA ARG A 14 11.73 11.66 9.77
C ARG A 14 11.44 10.16 9.68
N ARG A 15 10.52 9.62 10.48
CA ARG A 15 10.16 8.18 10.51
C ARG A 15 8.83 7.86 9.83
N ARG A 16 8.23 8.80 9.09
CA ARG A 16 6.91 8.63 8.46
C ARG A 16 6.77 7.37 7.59
N PHE A 17 7.81 6.98 6.86
CA PHE A 17 7.78 5.78 6.02
C PHE A 17 7.82 4.49 6.83
N LEU A 18 8.54 4.48 7.96
CA LEU A 18 8.49 3.36 8.91
C LEU A 18 7.07 3.24 9.48
N PHE A 19 6.44 4.35 9.87
CA PHE A 19 5.08 4.29 10.40
C PHE A 19 4.06 3.87 9.35
N LEU A 20 4.19 4.30 8.09
CA LEU A 20 3.36 3.81 6.98
C LEU A 20 3.58 2.30 6.75
N PHE A 21 4.82 1.83 6.77
CA PHE A 21 5.14 0.41 6.62
C PHE A 21 4.49 -0.43 7.73
N LEU A 22 4.60 0.00 8.99
CA LEU A 22 3.95 -0.67 10.11
C LEU A 22 2.42 -0.62 9.99
N ALA A 23 1.86 0.51 9.54
CA ALA A 23 0.43 0.63 9.31
C ALA A 23 -0.05 -0.33 8.20
N LEU A 24 0.71 -0.50 7.11
CA LEU A 24 0.36 -1.41 6.01
C LEU A 24 0.36 -2.88 6.43
N LEU A 25 1.21 -3.27 7.39
CA LEU A 25 1.24 -4.63 7.93
C LEU A 25 0.12 -4.91 8.93
N LEU A 26 -0.38 -3.87 9.60
CA LEU A 26 -1.30 -4.00 10.73
C LEU A 26 -2.63 -4.67 10.34
N PRO A 27 -3.33 -4.31 9.24
CA PRO A 27 -4.53 -5.02 8.80
C PRO A 27 -4.28 -6.50 8.54
N TYR A 28 -3.11 -6.84 7.98
CA TYR A 28 -2.74 -8.23 7.68
C TYR A 28 -2.55 -9.08 8.95
N LEU A 29 -1.92 -8.50 9.98
CA LEU A 29 -1.69 -9.18 11.26
C LEU A 29 -2.95 -9.30 12.11
N ILE A 30 -3.86 -8.33 12.01
CA ILE A 30 -5.09 -8.29 12.83
C ILE A 30 -6.19 -9.16 12.24
N HIS A 31 -6.25 -9.30 10.91
CA HIS A 31 -7.31 -10.07 10.23
C HIS A 31 -7.63 -11.43 10.87
N PRO A 32 -6.67 -12.36 11.10
CA PRO A 32 -7.00 -13.67 11.65
C PRO A 32 -7.50 -13.64 13.11
N LEU A 33 -7.25 -12.55 13.85
CA LEU A 33 -7.56 -12.47 15.28
C LEU A 33 -9.01 -12.05 15.56
N ILE A 34 -9.67 -11.38 14.60
CA ILE A 34 -10.94 -10.70 14.84
C ILE A 34 -11.99 -10.92 13.72
N ALA A 35 -11.66 -11.63 12.64
CA ALA A 35 -12.52 -11.77 11.45
C ALA A 35 -13.87 -12.50 11.66
N THR A 36 -14.18 -13.02 12.85
CA THR A 36 -15.43 -13.75 13.11
C THR A 36 -16.54 -12.92 13.76
N GLU A 37 -16.23 -11.71 14.25
CA GLU A 37 -17.16 -10.87 15.02
C GLU A 37 -17.42 -9.53 14.31
N VAL A 38 -18.64 -8.98 14.43
CA VAL A 38 -19.00 -7.65 13.87
C VAL A 38 -18.03 -6.56 14.32
N VAL A 39 -17.56 -6.66 15.57
CA VAL A 39 -16.56 -5.77 16.15
C VAL A 39 -15.22 -5.83 15.40
N GLY A 40 -14.84 -7.00 14.89
CA GLY A 40 -13.60 -7.18 14.15
C GLY A 40 -13.60 -6.54 12.78
N ILE A 41 -14.73 -6.56 12.08
CA ILE A 41 -14.90 -5.85 10.82
C ILE A 41 -14.68 -4.35 11.03
N ALA A 42 -15.30 -3.77 12.06
CA ALA A 42 -15.11 -2.35 12.38
C ALA A 42 -13.66 -2.00 12.76
N ILE A 43 -12.95 -2.89 13.46
CA ILE A 43 -11.52 -2.70 13.78
C ILE A 43 -10.66 -2.76 12.51
N LEU A 44 -10.97 -3.67 11.59
CA LEU A 44 -10.31 -3.79 10.30
C LEU A 44 -10.53 -2.54 9.43
N ASP A 45 -11.74 -1.99 9.41
CA ASP A 45 -12.05 -0.74 8.71
C ASP A 45 -11.29 0.44 9.29
N LEU A 46 -11.18 0.51 10.61
CA LEU A 46 -10.40 1.53 11.30
C LEU A 46 -8.90 1.38 10.99
N ALA A 47 -8.40 0.14 10.97
CA ALA A 47 -7.01 -0.16 10.61
C ALA A 47 -6.71 0.23 9.17
N PHE A 48 -7.59 -0.05 8.22
CA PHE A 48 -7.43 0.36 6.82
C PHE A 48 -7.52 1.88 6.67
N SER A 49 -8.46 2.53 7.36
CA SER A 49 -8.54 4.00 7.40
C SER A 49 -7.25 4.63 7.92
N LEU A 50 -6.62 4.01 8.92
CA LEU A 50 -5.31 4.42 9.42
C LEU A 50 -4.23 4.32 8.34
N VAL A 51 -4.22 3.25 7.52
CA VAL A 51 -3.30 3.13 6.38
C VAL A 51 -3.44 4.32 5.43
N LEU A 52 -4.67 4.70 5.07
CA LEU A 52 -4.92 5.84 4.18
C LEU A 52 -4.43 7.16 4.80
N ILE A 53 -4.68 7.39 6.09
CA ILE A 53 -4.21 8.59 6.78
C ILE A 53 -2.67 8.63 6.82
N MET A 54 -2.03 7.48 7.08
CA MET A 54 -0.58 7.36 7.11
C MET A 54 0.04 7.55 5.72
N GLY A 55 -0.67 7.20 4.65
CA GLY A 55 -0.25 7.48 3.28
C GLY A 55 -0.23 8.99 2.98
N VAL A 56 -1.25 9.73 3.43
CA VAL A 56 -1.25 11.21 3.34
C VAL A 56 -0.08 11.80 4.12
N PHE A 57 0.18 11.29 5.33
CA PHE A 57 1.31 11.73 6.16
C PHE A 57 2.66 11.44 5.48
N ALA A 58 2.82 10.29 4.82
CA ALA A 58 4.04 9.92 4.11
C ALA A 58 4.35 10.86 2.92
N VAL A 59 3.32 11.45 2.31
CA VAL A 59 3.42 12.32 1.13
C VAL A 59 3.51 13.82 1.50
N SER A 60 3.49 14.15 2.78
CA SER A 60 3.35 15.54 3.27
C SER A 60 4.55 16.48 3.09
N ASP A 61 5.53 16.12 2.26
CA ASP A 61 6.64 17.01 1.86
C ASP A 61 6.17 18.28 1.14
N ARG A 62 5.15 18.16 0.30
CA ARG A 62 4.63 19.29 -0.48
C ARG A 62 3.15 19.49 -0.18
N LYS A 63 2.80 20.69 0.29
CA LYS A 63 1.42 21.04 0.69
C LYS A 63 0.39 20.69 -0.38
N HIS A 64 0.64 20.98 -1.65
CA HIS A 64 -0.32 20.66 -2.72
C HIS A 64 -0.53 19.15 -2.89
N LEU A 65 0.52 18.32 -2.80
CA LEU A 65 0.42 16.86 -2.91
C LEU A 65 -0.30 16.25 -1.70
N ALA A 66 -0.07 16.78 -0.51
CA ALA A 66 -0.80 16.37 0.69
C ALA A 66 -2.28 16.75 0.64
N VAL A 67 -2.61 17.95 0.14
CA VAL A 67 -4.00 18.40 0.00
C VAL A 67 -4.74 17.54 -1.02
N THR A 68 -4.13 17.20 -2.16
CA THR A 68 -4.74 16.29 -3.13
C THR A 68 -4.90 14.88 -2.57
N ALA A 69 -3.90 14.35 -1.87
CA ALA A 69 -4.00 13.05 -1.20
C ALA A 69 -5.12 13.04 -0.14
N LEU A 70 -5.21 14.10 0.67
CA LEU A 70 -6.24 14.26 1.69
C LEU A 70 -7.64 14.35 1.06
N ALA A 71 -7.80 15.14 -0.01
CA ALA A 71 -9.07 15.26 -0.71
C ALA A 71 -9.52 13.91 -1.29
N LEU A 72 -8.60 13.12 -1.86
CA LEU A 72 -8.89 11.79 -2.38
C LEU A 72 -9.30 10.82 -1.27
N VAL A 73 -8.60 10.79 -0.13
CA VAL A 73 -8.98 9.93 1.01
C VAL A 73 -10.34 10.33 1.57
N LEU A 74 -10.59 11.62 1.77
CA LEU A 74 -11.87 12.08 2.30
C LEU A 74 -13.02 11.74 1.35
N LEU A 75 -12.82 11.88 0.03
CA LEU A 75 -13.79 11.47 -0.97
C LEU A 75 -14.01 9.95 -0.95
N ALA A 76 -12.94 9.16 -0.90
CA ALA A 76 -13.00 7.70 -0.85
C ALA A 76 -13.79 7.21 0.37
N GLN A 77 -13.50 7.77 1.55
CA GLN A 77 -14.18 7.42 2.80
C GLN A 77 -15.64 7.88 2.78
N ALA A 78 -15.93 9.09 2.30
CA ALA A 78 -17.31 9.55 2.17
C ALA A 78 -18.15 8.64 1.26
N LEU A 79 -17.61 8.23 0.11
CA LEU A 79 -18.27 7.29 -0.81
C LEU A 79 -18.47 5.91 -0.16
N THR A 80 -17.44 5.40 0.51
CA THR A 80 -17.51 4.10 1.19
C THR A 80 -18.55 4.12 2.30
N TRP A 81 -18.60 5.15 3.13
CA TRP A 81 -19.56 5.21 4.24
C TRP A 81 -21.00 5.40 3.74
N THR A 82 -21.19 6.20 2.70
CA THR A 82 -22.51 6.39 2.08
C THR A 82 -22.99 5.13 1.34
N SER A 83 -22.08 4.34 0.76
CA SER A 83 -22.45 3.08 0.12
C SER A 83 -23.03 2.06 1.10
N HIS A 84 -22.54 2.04 2.35
CA HIS A 84 -23.09 1.18 3.41
C HIS A 84 -24.52 1.60 3.83
N ALA A 85 -24.81 2.91 3.81
CA ALA A 85 -26.11 3.42 4.19
C ALA A 85 -27.19 3.21 3.09
N VAL A 86 -26.81 3.30 1.82
CA VAL A 86 -27.75 3.35 0.68
C VAL A 86 -27.77 2.03 -0.12
N SER A 87 -26.81 1.13 0.09
CA SER A 87 -26.70 -0.17 -0.62
C SER A 87 -26.72 -0.06 -2.16
N ASN A 88 -26.22 1.06 -2.71
CA ASN A 88 -26.19 1.31 -4.15
C ASN A 88 -24.88 0.79 -4.77
N HIS A 89 -25.01 -0.09 -5.77
CA HIS A 89 -23.88 -0.71 -6.47
C HIS A 89 -22.95 0.31 -7.18
N LEU A 90 -23.50 1.38 -7.76
CA LEU A 90 -22.68 2.42 -8.39
C LEU A 90 -21.84 3.20 -7.37
N LEU A 91 -22.35 3.40 -6.16
CA LEU A 91 -21.60 4.05 -5.08
C LEU A 91 -20.44 3.16 -4.60
N ILE A 92 -20.68 1.86 -4.50
CA ILE A 92 -19.64 0.88 -4.17
C ILE A 92 -18.52 0.95 -5.21
N LEU A 93 -18.88 0.82 -6.49
CA LEU A 93 -17.94 0.79 -7.60
C LEU A 93 -17.09 2.07 -7.67
N THR A 94 -17.72 3.23 -7.47
CA THR A 94 -17.02 4.52 -7.44
C THR A 94 -16.13 4.65 -6.20
N GLY A 95 -16.58 4.20 -5.03
CA GLY A 95 -15.77 4.15 -3.81
C GLY A 95 -14.52 3.27 -3.96
N THR A 96 -14.66 2.06 -4.49
CA THR A 96 -13.56 1.14 -4.78
C THR A 96 -12.56 1.75 -5.77
N ALA A 97 -13.06 2.36 -6.85
CA ALA A 97 -12.22 3.03 -7.84
C ALA A 97 -11.42 4.20 -7.25
N VAL A 98 -12.06 5.06 -6.44
CA VAL A 98 -11.38 6.23 -5.82
C VAL A 98 -10.33 5.78 -4.81
N ASN A 99 -10.58 4.73 -4.02
CA ASN A 99 -9.57 4.14 -3.14
C ASN A 99 -8.36 3.59 -3.92
N GLY A 100 -8.60 2.83 -4.99
CA GLY A 100 -7.53 2.34 -5.87
C GLY A 100 -6.70 3.48 -6.47
N LEU A 101 -7.36 4.54 -6.96
CA LEU A 101 -6.68 5.72 -7.49
C LEU A 101 -5.84 6.44 -6.44
N TYR A 102 -6.34 6.57 -5.21
CA TYR A 102 -5.59 7.13 -4.09
C TYR A 102 -4.31 6.33 -3.81
N LEU A 103 -4.39 5.00 -3.80
CA LEU A 103 -3.23 4.13 -3.56
C LEU A 103 -2.22 4.24 -4.69
N ILE A 104 -2.67 4.25 -5.95
CA ILE A 104 -1.81 4.47 -7.13
C ILE A 104 -1.10 5.82 -7.03
N TYR A 105 -1.83 6.88 -6.67
CA TYR A 105 -1.28 8.21 -6.48
C TYR A 105 -0.19 8.22 -5.40
N THR A 106 -0.47 7.62 -4.25
CA THR A 106 0.49 7.52 -3.14
C THR A 106 1.73 6.71 -3.53
N ALA A 107 1.55 5.55 -4.17
CA ALA A 107 2.64 4.72 -4.66
C ALA A 107 3.52 5.47 -5.67
N GLY A 108 2.92 6.20 -6.62
CA GLY A 108 3.66 7.01 -7.60
C GLY A 108 4.49 8.12 -6.96
N LEU A 109 3.98 8.75 -5.90
CA LEU A 109 4.72 9.78 -5.16
C LEU A 109 5.86 9.21 -4.34
N LEU A 110 5.66 8.04 -3.71
CA LEU A 110 6.73 7.33 -3.02
C LEU A 110 7.81 6.86 -4.02
N LEU A 111 7.42 6.34 -5.18
CA LEU A 111 8.36 5.93 -6.22
C LEU A 111 9.19 7.11 -6.70
N ARG A 112 8.54 8.26 -6.95
CA ARG A 112 9.25 9.51 -7.28
C ARG A 112 10.21 9.94 -6.18
N HIS A 113 9.85 9.77 -4.91
CA HIS A 113 10.73 10.05 -3.77
C HIS A 113 11.95 9.13 -3.77
N VAL A 114 11.77 7.83 -3.99
CA VAL A 114 12.85 6.83 -4.03
C VAL A 114 13.82 7.09 -5.19
N ILE A 115 13.30 7.30 -6.40
CA ILE A 115 14.11 7.54 -7.62
C ILE A 115 14.89 8.87 -7.54
N ARG A 116 14.35 9.88 -6.82
CA ARG A 116 15.05 11.16 -6.64
C ARG A 116 16.02 11.17 -5.46
N SER A 117 16.02 10.13 -4.62
CA SER A 117 16.95 10.04 -3.50
C SER A 117 18.37 9.82 -4.01
N ARG A 118 19.30 10.67 -3.55
CA ARG A 118 20.72 10.60 -3.93
C ARG A 118 21.57 9.77 -2.97
N ALA A 119 21.00 9.32 -1.85
CA ALA A 119 21.68 8.52 -0.85
C ALA A 119 20.76 7.40 -0.32
N PRO A 120 21.31 6.21 -0.03
CA PRO A 120 20.58 5.08 0.55
C PRO A 120 20.30 5.34 2.03
N THR A 121 19.34 6.21 2.32
CA THR A 121 18.89 6.43 3.70
C THR A 121 17.89 5.36 4.11
N SER A 122 17.74 5.10 5.43
CA SER A 122 16.68 4.20 5.93
C SER A 122 15.29 4.58 5.42
N ASN A 123 15.05 5.88 5.19
CA ASN A 123 13.80 6.38 4.62
C ASN A 123 13.56 5.92 3.19
N THR A 124 14.61 5.87 2.37
CA THR A 124 14.54 5.36 0.99
C THR A 124 14.19 3.88 0.99
N ILE A 125 14.76 3.10 1.92
CA ILE A 125 14.46 1.68 2.08
C ILE A 125 13.01 1.47 2.52
N PHE A 126 12.55 2.14 3.58
CA PHE A 126 11.17 2.01 4.04
C PHE A 126 10.16 2.49 2.99
N ALA A 127 10.46 3.56 2.24
CA ALA A 127 9.62 4.00 1.14
C ALA A 127 9.52 2.94 0.02
N ALA A 128 10.64 2.31 -0.35
CA ALA A 128 10.66 1.21 -1.31
C ALA A 128 9.85 -0.02 -0.82
N LEU A 129 9.95 -0.36 0.47
CA LEU A 129 9.14 -1.42 1.06
C LEU A 129 7.63 -1.06 1.06
N CYS A 130 7.30 0.19 1.39
CA CYS A 130 5.91 0.67 1.35
C CYS A 130 5.31 0.57 -0.06
N ILE A 131 6.07 0.90 -1.11
CA ILE A 131 5.59 0.80 -2.49
C ILE A 131 5.26 -0.66 -2.85
N TYR A 132 6.09 -1.62 -2.42
CA TYR A 132 5.83 -3.04 -2.66
C TYR A 132 4.52 -3.49 -2.00
N LEU A 133 4.31 -3.10 -0.74
CA LEU A 133 3.06 -3.41 -0.04
C LEU A 133 1.86 -2.70 -0.70
N LEU A 134 2.01 -1.43 -1.07
CA LEU A 134 0.97 -0.67 -1.77
C LEU A 134 0.60 -1.29 -3.11
N LEU A 135 1.54 -1.89 -3.85
CA LEU A 135 1.21 -2.65 -5.07
C LEU A 135 0.22 -3.78 -4.76
N GLY A 136 0.42 -4.51 -3.67
CA GLY A 136 -0.53 -5.55 -3.25
C GLY A 136 -1.93 -5.01 -2.95
N PHE A 137 -2.01 -3.90 -2.21
CA PHE A 137 -3.31 -3.26 -2.00
C PHE A 137 -3.92 -2.75 -3.31
N ILE A 138 -3.16 -2.13 -4.20
CA ILE A 138 -3.66 -1.62 -5.49
C ILE A 138 -4.29 -2.75 -6.30
N TRP A 139 -3.61 -3.89 -6.44
CA TRP A 139 -4.13 -5.04 -7.17
C TRP A 139 -5.36 -5.63 -6.51
N ALA A 140 -5.42 -5.68 -5.17
CA ALA A 140 -6.62 -6.08 -4.46
C ALA A 140 -7.84 -5.21 -4.80
N PHE A 141 -7.66 -3.88 -4.88
CA PHE A 141 -8.72 -2.97 -5.33
C PHE A 141 -9.10 -3.18 -6.80
N VAL A 142 -8.12 -3.50 -7.67
CA VAL A 142 -8.39 -3.83 -9.08
C VAL A 142 -9.21 -5.12 -9.20
N TYR A 143 -8.89 -6.14 -8.40
CA TYR A 143 -9.62 -7.40 -8.40
C TYR A 143 -11.02 -7.27 -7.81
N SER A 144 -11.17 -6.53 -6.70
CA SER A 144 -12.47 -6.19 -6.13
C SER A 144 -13.33 -5.42 -7.14
N PHE A 145 -12.77 -4.41 -7.80
CA PHE A 145 -13.48 -3.67 -8.84
C PHE A 145 -13.91 -4.57 -10.01
N LEU A 146 -13.04 -5.48 -10.46
CA LEU A 146 -13.39 -6.40 -11.53
C LEU A 146 -14.50 -7.37 -11.11
N GLN A 147 -14.45 -7.90 -9.88
CA GLN A 147 -15.46 -8.80 -9.34
C GLN A 147 -16.82 -8.11 -9.19
N ASP A 148 -16.83 -6.81 -8.84
CA ASP A 148 -18.05 -6.01 -8.81
C ASP A 148 -18.66 -5.82 -10.21
N VAL A 149 -17.83 -5.63 -11.25
CA VAL A 149 -18.28 -5.46 -12.65
C VAL A 149 -18.70 -6.78 -13.28
N ASP A 150 -17.92 -7.84 -13.04
CA ASP A 150 -18.10 -9.19 -13.56
C ASP A 150 -18.06 -10.16 -12.36
N PRO A 151 -19.23 -10.51 -11.78
CA PRO A 151 -19.30 -11.45 -10.66
C PRO A 151 -18.73 -12.84 -10.95
N GLY A 152 -18.53 -13.18 -12.24
CA GLY A 152 -17.88 -14.41 -12.68
C GLY A 152 -16.37 -14.28 -12.90
N ALA A 153 -15.74 -13.17 -12.51
CA ALA A 153 -14.33 -12.93 -12.75
C ALA A 153 -13.41 -13.85 -11.92
N PHE A 154 -13.79 -14.17 -10.69
CA PHE A 154 -13.05 -15.04 -9.77
C PHE A 154 -13.93 -16.14 -9.18
N PHE A 155 -13.34 -17.34 -9.06
CA PHE A 155 -13.92 -18.44 -8.29
C PHE A 155 -13.25 -18.56 -6.93
N PHE A 156 -14.07 -18.76 -5.90
CA PHE A 156 -13.66 -18.95 -4.51
C PHE A 156 -14.01 -20.39 -4.08
N ASP A 157 -13.07 -21.07 -3.41
CA ASP A 157 -13.41 -22.33 -2.75
C ASP A 157 -14.32 -22.07 -1.54
N GLN A 158 -15.61 -22.37 -1.71
CA GLN A 158 -16.65 -22.18 -0.69
C GLN A 158 -16.37 -22.92 0.64
N ARG A 159 -15.48 -23.92 0.64
CA ARG A 159 -15.10 -24.64 1.87
C ARG A 159 -14.07 -23.89 2.71
N LEU A 160 -13.31 -22.99 2.08
CA LEU A 160 -12.24 -22.21 2.72
C LEU A 160 -12.71 -20.80 3.11
N PHE A 161 -13.68 -20.26 2.37
CA PHE A 161 -14.24 -18.94 2.61
C PHE A 161 -15.67 -19.08 3.12
N ASN A 162 -15.93 -18.67 4.37
CA ASN A 162 -17.26 -18.62 4.99
C ASN A 162 -18.14 -17.53 4.34
N LEU A 163 -18.38 -17.66 3.04
CA LEU A 163 -19.25 -16.79 2.26
C LEU A 163 -20.70 -17.13 2.62
N ASN A 164 -21.24 -16.46 3.64
CA ASN A 164 -22.64 -16.61 3.99
C ASN A 164 -23.54 -16.13 2.83
N THR A 165 -24.65 -16.85 2.65
CA THR A 165 -25.63 -16.81 1.54
C THR A 165 -26.25 -15.44 1.22
N GLU A 166 -25.91 -14.37 1.94
CA GLU A 166 -26.42 -13.01 1.71
C GLU A 166 -25.41 -12.05 1.04
N GLY A 167 -24.20 -12.53 0.72
CA GLY A 167 -23.42 -12.02 -0.40
C GLY A 167 -22.92 -10.57 -0.33
N LYS A 168 -22.94 -9.87 0.82
CA LYS A 168 -22.33 -8.53 0.93
C LYS A 168 -21.77 -8.22 2.32
N HIS A 169 -20.48 -8.47 2.47
CA HIS A 169 -19.64 -7.59 3.29
C HIS A 169 -18.46 -7.14 2.41
N LEU A 170 -18.55 -5.91 1.89
CA LEU A 170 -17.60 -5.29 0.96
C LEU A 170 -16.12 -5.48 1.37
N PHE A 171 -15.88 -5.52 2.68
CA PHE A 171 -14.56 -5.68 3.26
C PHE A 171 -14.11 -7.13 3.41
N SER A 172 -15.02 -8.08 3.65
CA SER A 172 -14.66 -9.51 3.70
C SER A 172 -14.05 -9.94 2.36
N GLU A 173 -14.63 -9.47 1.25
CA GLU A 173 -14.13 -9.75 -0.10
C GLU A 173 -12.82 -9.00 -0.41
N LEU A 174 -12.68 -7.73 -0.01
CA LEU A 174 -11.44 -6.99 -0.19
C LEU A 174 -10.27 -7.68 0.52
N TYR A 175 -10.45 -8.20 1.74
CA TYR A 175 -9.39 -8.93 2.46
C TYR A 175 -9.00 -10.24 1.76
N TYR A 176 -9.95 -10.94 1.13
CA TYR A 176 -9.63 -12.10 0.29
C TYR A 176 -8.81 -11.69 -0.95
N PHE A 177 -9.15 -10.57 -1.59
CA PHE A 177 -8.36 -10.07 -2.71
C PHE A 177 -6.99 -9.50 -2.30
N ILE A 178 -6.86 -8.95 -1.09
CA ILE A 178 -5.57 -8.57 -0.51
C ILE A 178 -4.70 -9.82 -0.36
N TYR A 179 -5.23 -10.87 0.24
CA TYR A 179 -4.53 -12.15 0.37
C TYR A 179 -4.14 -12.74 -1.01
N PHE A 180 -5.08 -12.76 -1.96
CA PHE A 180 -4.86 -13.27 -3.31
C PHE A 180 -3.77 -12.46 -4.05
N SER A 181 -3.79 -11.14 -3.92
CA SER A 181 -2.78 -10.26 -4.51
C SER A 181 -1.39 -10.51 -3.91
N PHE A 182 -1.28 -10.58 -2.58
CA PHE A 182 0.03 -10.84 -1.96
C PHE A 182 0.57 -12.22 -2.31
N THR A 183 -0.27 -13.25 -2.36
CA THR A 183 0.15 -14.60 -2.79
C THR A 183 0.53 -14.65 -4.26
N THR A 184 -0.09 -13.85 -5.12
CA THR A 184 0.26 -13.70 -6.53
C THR A 184 1.58 -12.94 -6.73
N LEU A 185 1.75 -11.79 -6.07
CA LEU A 185 2.99 -10.99 -6.10
C LEU A 185 4.21 -11.82 -5.64
N THR A 186 4.01 -12.63 -4.61
CA THR A 186 5.04 -13.52 -4.06
C THR A 186 5.17 -14.85 -4.80
N THR A 187 4.37 -15.08 -5.85
CA THR A 187 4.36 -16.31 -6.66
C THR A 187 4.05 -17.58 -5.88
N LEU A 188 3.37 -17.47 -4.74
CA LEU A 188 2.94 -18.60 -3.92
C LEU A 188 1.78 -19.36 -4.57
N GLY A 189 0.71 -18.65 -4.94
CA GLY A 189 -0.42 -19.19 -5.71
C GLY A 189 -1.04 -20.47 -5.15
N PHE A 190 -1.62 -20.44 -3.94
CA PHE A 190 -2.22 -21.62 -3.30
C PHE A 190 -3.38 -22.26 -4.08
N GLY A 191 -4.05 -21.48 -4.95
CA GLY A 191 -5.11 -21.96 -5.83
C GLY A 191 -6.50 -22.02 -5.19
N ASP A 192 -6.67 -21.40 -4.02
CA ASP A 192 -7.93 -21.24 -3.30
C ASP A 192 -8.82 -20.14 -3.90
N ILE A 193 -8.22 -19.14 -4.56
CA ILE A 193 -8.89 -18.15 -5.40
C ILE A 193 -8.33 -18.28 -6.82
N MET A 194 -9.22 -18.43 -7.81
CA MET A 194 -8.83 -18.70 -9.19
C MET A 194 -9.43 -17.70 -10.18
N PRO A 195 -8.64 -17.15 -11.11
CA PRO A 195 -9.15 -16.27 -12.16
C PRO A 195 -9.95 -17.07 -13.21
N ALA A 196 -11.24 -16.76 -13.33
CA ALA A 196 -12.17 -17.47 -14.20
C ALA A 196 -12.31 -16.79 -15.57
N SER A 197 -12.45 -15.46 -15.60
CA SER A 197 -12.64 -14.69 -16.82
C SER A 197 -11.33 -14.34 -17.56
N PRO A 198 -11.36 -14.05 -18.87
CA PRO A 198 -10.17 -13.64 -19.63
C PRO A 198 -9.49 -12.40 -19.04
N TRP A 199 -10.28 -11.44 -18.54
CA TRP A 199 -9.78 -10.21 -17.91
C TRP A 199 -9.06 -10.49 -16.59
N SER A 200 -9.62 -11.34 -15.72
CA SER A 200 -8.95 -11.68 -14.46
C SER A 200 -7.65 -12.43 -14.70
N ARG A 201 -7.61 -13.36 -15.67
CA ARG A 201 -6.37 -14.07 -16.04
C ARG A 201 -5.27 -13.14 -16.55
N MET A 202 -5.64 -12.16 -17.38
CA MET A 202 -4.71 -11.13 -17.85
C MET A 202 -4.15 -10.32 -16.68
N LEU A 203 -5.01 -9.83 -15.78
CA LEU A 203 -4.61 -8.98 -14.66
C LEU A 203 -3.74 -9.72 -13.63
N VAL A 204 -4.07 -10.98 -13.32
CA VAL A 204 -3.26 -11.83 -12.43
C VAL A 204 -1.87 -12.10 -13.04
N SER A 205 -1.82 -12.38 -14.34
CA SER A 205 -0.53 -12.56 -15.04
C SER A 205 0.32 -11.29 -15.03
N MET A 206 -0.32 -10.13 -15.23
CA MET A 206 0.35 -8.82 -15.16
C MET A 206 0.87 -8.52 -13.76
N GLU A 207 0.07 -8.78 -12.71
CA GLU A 207 0.50 -8.61 -11.33
C GLU A 207 1.75 -9.43 -11.02
N ALA A 208 1.74 -10.73 -11.36
CA ALA A 208 2.87 -11.62 -11.10
C ALA A 208 4.17 -11.11 -11.78
N VAL A 209 4.08 -10.70 -13.04
CA VAL A 209 5.24 -10.15 -13.78
C VAL A 209 5.70 -8.83 -13.17
N LEU A 210 4.79 -7.89 -12.89
CA LEU A 210 5.14 -6.58 -12.34
C LEU A 210 5.70 -6.66 -10.92
N GLY A 211 5.20 -7.59 -10.09
CA GLY A 211 5.73 -7.86 -8.76
C GLY A 211 7.20 -8.27 -8.80
N GLN A 212 7.53 -9.25 -9.66
CA GLN A 212 8.90 -9.73 -9.82
C GLN A 212 9.84 -8.66 -10.41
N LEU A 213 9.39 -7.94 -11.45
CA LEU A 213 10.16 -6.85 -12.04
C LEU A 213 10.44 -5.74 -11.02
N TYR A 214 9.45 -5.39 -10.20
CA TYR A 214 9.62 -4.40 -9.15
C TYR A 214 10.71 -4.83 -8.15
N LEU A 215 10.65 -6.06 -7.64
CA LEU A 215 11.63 -6.57 -6.69
C LEU A 215 13.05 -6.51 -7.25
N VAL A 216 13.26 -7.02 -8.47
CA VAL A 216 14.58 -7.07 -9.11
C VAL A 216 15.13 -5.66 -9.36
N VAL A 217 14.32 -4.78 -9.94
CA VAL A 217 14.73 -3.41 -10.26
C VAL A 217 15.03 -2.61 -8.99
N MET A 218 14.16 -2.71 -7.98
CA MET A 218 14.29 -1.93 -6.75
C MET A 218 15.51 -2.37 -5.92
N VAL A 219 15.74 -3.67 -5.77
CA VAL A 219 16.92 -4.19 -5.07
C VAL A 219 18.20 -3.74 -5.77
N THR A 220 18.26 -3.88 -7.10
CA THR A 220 19.41 -3.45 -7.90
C THR A 220 19.66 -1.94 -7.76
N TYR A 221 18.60 -1.13 -7.80
CA TYR A 221 18.68 0.32 -7.62
C TYR A 221 19.24 0.70 -6.25
N LEU A 222 18.73 0.10 -5.17
CA LEU A 222 19.19 0.40 -3.80
C LEU A 222 20.66 -0.02 -3.59
N ILE A 223 21.06 -1.17 -4.13
CA ILE A 223 22.46 -1.63 -4.08
C ILE A 223 23.37 -0.66 -4.87
N GLY A 224 22.96 -0.26 -6.07
CA GLY A 224 23.71 0.70 -6.89
C GLY A 224 23.91 2.04 -6.18
N LEU A 225 22.87 2.53 -5.50
CA LEU A 225 22.94 3.75 -4.70
C LEU A 225 23.93 3.60 -3.52
N HIS A 226 23.97 2.44 -2.88
CA HIS A 226 24.88 2.13 -1.77
C HIS A 226 26.34 2.01 -2.20
N ILE A 227 26.60 1.43 -3.37
CA ILE A 227 27.95 1.34 -3.94
C ILE A 227 28.46 2.73 -4.31
N ASN A 228 27.61 3.57 -4.93
CA ASN A 228 28.00 4.91 -5.32
C ASN A 228 28.38 5.80 -4.12
N GLU A 229 27.60 5.74 -3.03
CA GLU A 229 27.92 6.47 -1.80
C GLU A 229 29.24 6.00 -1.18
N ARG A 230 29.47 4.68 -1.09
CA ARG A 230 30.72 4.12 -0.57
C ARG A 230 31.93 4.55 -1.41
N ASN A 231 31.81 4.56 -2.73
CA ASN A 231 32.88 5.01 -3.62
C ASN A 231 33.15 6.52 -3.47
N ALA A 232 32.10 7.33 -3.33
CA ALA A 232 32.24 8.76 -3.06
C ALA A 232 32.91 9.04 -1.69
N ALA A 233 32.62 8.24 -0.66
CA ALA A 233 33.27 8.35 0.64
C ALA A 233 34.75 7.93 0.59
N ARG A 234 35.09 6.85 -0.14
CA ARG A 234 36.46 6.36 -0.33
C ARG A 234 37.34 7.35 -1.11
N ASN A 235 36.77 8.08 -2.06
CA ASN A 235 37.51 9.04 -2.90
C ASN A 235 37.62 10.45 -2.27
N ARG A 236 37.13 10.68 -1.04
CA ARG A 236 37.38 11.94 -0.34
C ARG A 236 38.85 11.97 0.11
N PRO A 237 39.66 12.96 -0.31
CA PRO A 237 41.03 13.06 0.15
C PRO A 237 41.05 13.23 1.67
N THR A 238 41.61 12.23 2.37
CA THR A 238 41.98 12.34 3.78
C THR A 238 43.15 13.30 3.88
N GLY A 239 42.87 14.59 4.09
CA GLY A 239 43.93 15.60 4.14
C GLY A 239 43.48 16.96 4.63
N THR A 240 43.46 17.11 5.96
CA THR A 240 44.06 18.26 6.67
C THR A 240 44.32 17.87 8.12
N SER A 241 45.22 16.90 8.34
CA SER A 241 46.17 17.04 9.45
C SER A 241 47.43 17.66 8.87
N GLU A 242 48.04 18.59 9.58
CA GLU A 242 49.28 19.33 9.24
C GLU A 242 49.10 20.65 8.48
N ARG A 243 48.91 21.73 9.25
CA ARG A 243 49.62 23.03 9.20
C ARG A 243 48.86 23.97 10.15
N SER A 244 49.29 24.16 11.39
CA SER A 244 50.26 25.18 11.82
C SER A 244 50.45 24.92 13.33
N LYS A 245 51.58 24.39 13.81
CA LYS A 245 52.68 25.17 14.41
C LYS A 245 52.42 26.66 14.63
#